data_AF-A0A9D7II61-F1
#
_entry.id   AF-A0A9D7II61-F1
#
_cell.length_a   1.000
_cell.length_b   1.000
_cell.length_c   1.000
_cell.angle_alpha   90.00
_cell.angle_beta   90.00
_cell.angle_gamma   90.00
#
_symmetry.space_group_name_H-M   'P 1'
#
loop_
_entity.id
_entity.type
_entity.pdbx_description
1 polymer ?
#
loop_
_entity_poly.entity_id
_entity_poly.type
_entity_poly.pdbx_seq_one_letter_code
_entity_poly.pdbx_strand_id
1 'polypeptide(L)'
;MTAPIKRHPSLQSISRDHHEGLLISFKIEKGMSENVEASVMQKHIDWFFEKKLLPHFKIEEEFVFPVLGNEHELIRAALDQHAELVRLFGIADKNYDTLKSIGELLDAHIRFEERILFNEIQAVATPEQLQLIEASHINAPNPAHKESK
;
A
#
# COMPACT_ATOMS: atom_id res chain seq x y z
N MET A 1 10.92 15.56 11.96
CA MET A 1 9.63 15.03 11.44
C MET A 1 9.26 15.87 10.24
N THR A 2 9.05 15.27 9.06
CA THR A 2 8.58 16.01 7.88
C THR A 2 7.14 16.47 8.12
N ALA A 3 6.77 17.65 7.60
CA ALA A 3 5.40 18.14 7.72
C ALA A 3 4.39 17.12 7.16
N PRO A 4 3.19 16.99 7.77
CA PRO A 4 2.12 16.16 7.22
C PRO A 4 1.77 16.62 5.81
N ILE A 5 1.75 15.70 4.85
CA ILE A 5 1.35 16.00 3.48
C ILE A 5 -0.16 16.24 3.47
N LYS A 6 -0.59 17.38 2.93
CA LYS A 6 -2.01 17.70 2.82
C LYS A 6 -2.61 16.92 1.64
N ARG A 7 -3.25 15.80 1.95
CA ARG A 7 -3.94 14.93 0.98
C ARG A 7 -5.37 15.40 0.68
N HIS A 8 -5.74 15.41 -0.59
CA HIS A 8 -7.11 15.67 -1.05
C HIS A 8 -8.07 14.64 -0.44
N PRO A 9 -9.28 15.03 0.01
CA PRO A 9 -10.25 14.13 0.66
C PRO A 9 -10.43 12.79 -0.06
N SER A 10 -10.60 12.83 -1.38
CA SER A 10 -10.81 11.66 -2.23
C SER A 10 -9.67 10.63 -2.22
N LEU A 11 -8.43 11.05 -1.89
CA LEU A 11 -7.28 10.15 -1.78
C LEU A 11 -7.00 9.74 -0.32
N GLN A 12 -7.65 10.35 0.68
CA GLN A 12 -7.34 10.08 2.08
C GLN A 12 -7.63 8.65 2.49
N SER A 13 -8.68 8.02 1.95
CA SER A 13 -9.04 6.65 2.31
C SER A 13 -7.97 5.65 1.85
N ILE A 14 -7.46 5.82 0.62
CA ILE A 14 -6.36 5.01 0.09
C ILE A 14 -5.07 5.27 0.88
N SER A 15 -4.75 6.54 1.16
CA SER A 15 -3.62 6.90 2.03
C SER A 15 -3.73 6.37 3.47
N ARG A 16 -4.93 6.03 3.97
CA ARG A 16 -5.09 5.42 5.30
C ARG A 16 -4.67 3.95 5.28
N ASP A 17 -4.92 3.24 4.18
CA ASP A 17 -4.53 1.82 4.06
C ASP A 17 -3.00 1.65 4.09
N HIS A 18 -2.25 2.66 3.61
CA HIS A 18 -0.81 2.76 3.78
C HIS A 18 -0.33 2.71 5.24
N HIS A 19 -1.16 3.13 6.21
CA HIS A 19 -0.80 3.01 7.61
C HIS A 19 -0.67 1.54 8.04
N GLU A 20 -1.56 0.65 7.57
CA GLU A 20 -1.46 -0.77 7.86
C GLU A 20 -0.21 -1.39 7.21
N GLY A 21 0.15 -0.99 5.98
CA GLY A 21 1.37 -1.45 5.31
C GLY A 21 2.66 -1.00 6.00
N LEU A 22 2.73 0.25 6.46
CA LEU A 22 3.85 0.74 7.27
C LEU A 22 3.94 0.01 8.62
N LEU A 23 2.80 -0.28 9.25
CA LEU A 23 2.76 -1.05 10.49
C LEU A 23 3.28 -2.48 10.29
N ILE A 24 2.99 -3.12 9.16
CA ILE A 24 3.53 -4.45 8.83
C ILE A 24 5.03 -4.40 8.63
N SER A 25 5.54 -3.40 7.92
CA SER A 25 6.98 -3.19 7.72
C SER A 25 7.70 -3.03 9.06
N PHE A 26 7.15 -2.21 9.97
CA PHE A 26 7.65 -2.06 11.33
C PHE A 26 7.59 -3.37 12.15
N LYS A 27 6.50 -4.12 12.06
CA LYS A 27 6.34 -5.40 12.78
C LYS A 27 7.36 -6.44 12.34
N ILE A 28 7.70 -6.49 11.06
CA ILE A 28 8.76 -7.36 10.53
C ILE A 28 10.09 -7.00 11.18
N GLU A 29 10.48 -5.72 11.10
CA GLU A 29 11.73 -5.24 11.68
C GLU A 29 11.80 -5.54 13.20
N LYS A 30 10.71 -5.23 13.91
CA LYS A 30 10.60 -5.49 15.34
C LYS A 30 10.70 -6.99 15.65
N GLY A 31 9.97 -7.84 14.95
CA GLY A 31 9.99 -9.29 15.17
C GLY A 31 11.38 -9.88 14.94
N MET A 32 12.11 -9.41 13.92
CA MET A 32 13.50 -9.79 13.70
C MET A 32 14.41 -9.34 14.85
N SER A 33 14.26 -8.10 15.34
CA SER A 33 15.05 -7.57 16.46
C SER A 33 14.83 -8.34 17.76
N GLU A 34 13.63 -8.92 17.93
CA GLU A 34 13.24 -9.75 19.07
C GLU A 34 13.52 -11.25 18.83
N ASN A 35 14.16 -11.62 17.71
CA ASN A 35 14.44 -12.99 17.31
C ASN A 35 13.19 -13.90 17.24
N VAL A 36 12.06 -13.34 16.80
CA VAL A 36 10.84 -14.11 16.56
C VAL A 36 11.02 -14.99 15.33
N GLU A 37 10.74 -16.28 15.47
CA GLU A 37 10.80 -17.24 14.37
C GLU A 37 10.05 -16.76 13.11
N ALA A 38 10.68 -16.92 11.94
CA ALA A 38 10.18 -16.40 10.67
C ALA A 38 8.76 -16.92 10.35
N SER A 39 8.52 -18.20 10.62
CA SER A 39 7.23 -18.87 10.44
C SER A 39 6.10 -18.29 11.29
N VAL A 40 6.43 -17.74 12.48
CA VAL A 40 5.46 -17.09 13.37
C VAL A 40 5.02 -15.75 12.78
N MET A 41 5.95 -14.96 12.24
CA MET A 41 5.65 -13.69 11.57
C MET A 41 4.89 -13.92 10.26
N GLN A 42 5.30 -14.92 9.49
CA GLN A 42 4.80 -15.19 8.14
C GLN A 42 3.26 -15.31 8.10
N LYS A 43 2.64 -16.04 9.02
CA LYS A 43 1.18 -16.25 9.00
C LYS A 43 0.39 -14.94 8.98
N HIS A 44 0.81 -13.95 9.77
CA HIS A 44 0.14 -12.65 9.81
C HIS A 44 0.43 -11.81 8.56
N ILE A 45 1.67 -11.88 8.07
CA ILE A 45 2.15 -11.16 6.89
C ILE A 45 1.43 -11.64 5.62
N ASP A 46 1.28 -12.95 5.45
CA ASP A 46 0.56 -13.55 4.32
C ASP A 46 -0.93 -13.19 4.36
N TRP A 47 -1.56 -13.24 5.54
CA TRP A 47 -2.95 -12.80 5.71
C TRP A 47 -3.13 -11.32 5.34
N PHE A 48 -2.21 -10.45 5.80
CA PHE A 48 -2.25 -9.03 5.48
C PHE A 48 -2.13 -8.81 3.96
N PHE A 49 -1.19 -9.49 3.31
CA PHE A 49 -1.01 -9.39 1.88
C PHE A 49 -2.30 -9.74 1.12
N GLU A 50 -2.88 -10.91 1.40
CA GLU A 50 -4.07 -11.38 0.69
C GLU A 50 -5.32 -10.53 0.96
N LYS A 51 -5.50 -10.04 2.19
CA LYS A 51 -6.74 -9.40 2.62
C LYS A 51 -6.72 -7.88 2.56
N LYS A 52 -5.53 -7.28 2.52
CA LYS A 52 -5.36 -5.83 2.60
C LYS A 52 -4.54 -5.30 1.44
N LEU A 53 -3.28 -5.73 1.32
CA LEU A 53 -2.35 -5.13 0.36
C LEU A 53 -2.72 -5.43 -1.09
N LEU A 54 -3.09 -6.67 -1.41
CA LEU A 54 -3.43 -7.04 -2.78
C LEU A 54 -4.73 -6.38 -3.28
N PRO A 55 -5.82 -6.27 -2.49
CA PRO A 55 -6.96 -5.42 -2.85
C PRO A 55 -6.60 -3.93 -3.02
N HIS A 56 -5.72 -3.41 -2.17
CA HIS A 56 -5.25 -2.03 -2.24
C HIS A 56 -4.54 -1.74 -3.58
N PHE A 57 -3.58 -2.58 -3.98
CA PHE A 57 -2.91 -2.46 -5.28
C PHE A 57 -3.89 -2.45 -6.46
N LYS A 58 -4.93 -3.29 -6.42
CA LYS A 58 -5.95 -3.31 -7.48
C LYS A 58 -6.70 -1.99 -7.59
N ILE A 59 -7.04 -1.38 -6.46
CA ILE A 59 -7.71 -0.06 -6.44
C ILE A 59 -6.79 0.99 -7.07
N GLU A 60 -5.51 0.97 -6.72
CA GLU A 60 -4.54 1.92 -7.27
C GLU A 60 -4.37 1.76 -8.77
N GLU A 61 -4.15 0.53 -9.23
CA GLU A 61 -3.94 0.21 -10.64
C GLU A 61 -5.17 0.51 -11.50
N GLU A 62 -6.38 0.29 -10.98
CA GLU A 62 -7.63 0.46 -11.73
C GLU A 62 -8.15 1.90 -11.73
N PHE A 63 -7.98 2.65 -10.63
CA PHE A 63 -8.64 3.95 -10.44
C PHE A 63 -7.69 5.12 -10.23
N VAL A 64 -6.53 4.89 -9.62
CA VAL A 64 -5.62 5.97 -9.21
C VAL A 64 -4.55 6.23 -10.27
N PHE A 65 -3.83 5.19 -10.67
CA PHE A 65 -2.73 5.24 -11.64
C PHE A 65 -3.15 5.74 -13.03
N PRO A 66 -4.35 5.40 -13.57
CA PRO A 66 -4.78 5.90 -14.87
C PRO A 66 -4.89 7.42 -14.96
N VAL A 67 -4.95 8.15 -13.83
CA VAL A 67 -4.99 9.63 -13.82
C VAL A 67 -3.74 10.25 -14.45
N LEU A 68 -2.55 9.70 -14.18
CA LEU A 68 -1.31 10.12 -14.85
C LEU A 68 -1.08 9.43 -16.21
N GLY A 69 -1.83 8.36 -16.46
CA GLY A 69 -1.68 7.48 -17.62
C GLY A 69 -0.68 6.35 -17.37
N ASN A 70 -1.04 5.15 -17.83
CA ASN A 70 -0.32 3.91 -17.50
C ASN A 70 1.14 3.88 -18.02
N GLU A 71 1.47 4.67 -19.03
CA GLU A 71 2.81 4.76 -19.60
C GLU A 71 3.73 5.75 -18.84
N HIS A 72 3.19 6.48 -17.87
CA HIS A 72 3.96 7.46 -17.09
C HIS A 72 5.07 6.74 -16.29
N GLU A 73 6.26 7.34 -16.21
CA GLU A 73 7.43 6.70 -15.58
C GLU A 73 7.19 6.34 -14.09
N LEU A 74 6.51 7.21 -13.35
CA LEU A 74 6.17 6.95 -11.95
C LEU A 74 5.18 5.79 -11.79
N ILE A 75 4.27 5.61 -12.75
CA ILE A 75 3.30 4.51 -12.73
C ILE A 75 4.01 3.19 -13.04
N ARG A 76 4.89 3.17 -14.05
CA ARG A 76 5.72 1.99 -14.34
C ARG A 76 6.57 1.61 -13.13
N ALA A 77 7.17 2.58 -12.45
CA ALA A 77 7.93 2.33 -11.23
C ALA A 77 7.06 1.74 -10.10
N ALA A 78 5.83 2.23 -9.90
CA ALA A 78 4.90 1.67 -8.92
C ALA A 78 4.50 0.23 -9.27
N LEU A 79 4.15 -0.03 -10.53
CA LEU A 79 3.79 -1.37 -11.01
C LEU A 79 4.93 -2.37 -10.89
N ASP A 80 6.17 -1.96 -11.18
CA ASP A 80 7.36 -2.79 -11.00
C ASP A 80 7.56 -3.14 -9.51
N GLN A 81 7.33 -2.18 -8.61
CA GLN A 81 7.37 -2.41 -7.16
C GLN A 81 6.23 -3.35 -6.70
N HIS A 82 5.01 -3.19 -7.22
CA HIS A 82 3.90 -4.11 -6.96
C HIS A 82 4.25 -5.53 -7.39
N ALA A 83 4.77 -5.71 -8.60
CA ALA A 83 5.15 -7.00 -9.13
C ALA A 83 6.22 -7.69 -8.25
N GLU A 84 7.22 -6.93 -7.80
CA GLU A 84 8.26 -7.46 -6.92
C GLU A 84 7.72 -7.81 -5.52
N LEU A 85 6.84 -6.97 -4.95
CA LEU A 85 6.16 -7.29 -3.69
C LEU A 85 5.33 -8.57 -3.84
N VAL A 86 4.51 -8.69 -4.89
CA VAL A 86 3.73 -9.89 -5.18
C VAL A 86 4.64 -11.13 -5.28
N ARG A 87 5.79 -11.01 -5.95
CA ARG A 87 6.79 -12.09 -6.05
C ARG A 87 7.33 -12.50 -4.68
N LEU A 88 7.72 -11.54 -3.84
CA LEU A 88 8.27 -11.79 -2.51
C LEU A 88 7.22 -12.41 -1.57
N PHE A 89 6.00 -11.89 -1.56
CA PHE A 89 4.89 -12.45 -0.79
C PHE A 89 4.50 -13.86 -1.27
N GLY A 90 4.70 -14.17 -2.55
CA GLY A 90 4.46 -15.50 -3.12
C GLY A 90 5.45 -16.60 -2.69
N ILE A 91 6.53 -16.27 -1.98
CA ILE A 91 7.49 -17.26 -1.47
C ILE A 91 6.84 -18.07 -0.33
N ALA A 92 6.79 -19.39 -0.49
CA ALA A 92 6.09 -20.28 0.44
C ALA A 92 6.75 -20.38 1.82
N ASP A 93 8.07 -20.54 1.89
CA ASP A 93 8.83 -20.63 3.13
C ASP A 93 9.70 -19.38 3.29
N LYS A 94 9.19 -18.35 3.97
CA LYS A 94 9.88 -17.07 4.10
C LYS A 94 10.90 -17.15 5.22
N ASN A 95 12.17 -16.93 4.87
CA ASN A 95 13.24 -16.71 5.85
C ASN A 95 13.34 -15.23 6.23
N TYR A 96 14.24 -14.90 7.16
CA TYR A 96 14.47 -13.51 7.59
C TYR A 96 14.84 -12.57 6.44
N ASP A 97 15.65 -13.01 5.48
CA ASP A 97 16.04 -12.17 4.35
C ASP A 97 14.84 -11.82 3.46
N THR A 98 13.94 -12.78 3.25
CA THR A 98 12.70 -12.57 2.49
C THR A 98 11.78 -11.61 3.22
N LEU A 99 11.55 -11.83 4.53
CA LEU A 99 10.72 -10.96 5.35
C LEU A 99 11.28 -9.53 5.40
N LYS A 100 12.59 -9.40 5.61
CA LYS A 100 13.28 -8.13 5.57
C LYS A 100 13.08 -7.41 4.23
N SER A 101 13.28 -8.12 3.13
CA SER A 101 13.09 -7.56 1.78
C SER A 101 11.66 -7.07 1.55
N ILE A 102 10.65 -7.82 2.05
CA ILE A 102 9.24 -7.39 2.03
C ILE A 102 9.06 -6.08 2.80
N GLY A 103 9.54 -6.02 4.05
CA GLY A 103 9.38 -4.85 4.90
C GLY A 103 10.07 -3.60 4.34
N GLU A 104 11.30 -3.75 3.85
CA GLU A 104 12.07 -2.64 3.27
C GLU A 104 11.43 -2.14 1.97
N LEU A 105 11.03 -3.05 1.07
CA LEU A 105 10.39 -2.67 -0.19
C LEU A 105 9.02 -2.04 0.03
N LEU A 106 8.21 -2.59 0.94
CA LEU A 106 6.88 -2.07 1.23
C LEU A 106 6.93 -0.67 1.85
N ASP A 107 7.83 -0.44 2.82
CA ASP A 107 8.03 0.91 3.37
C ASP A 107 8.50 1.88 2.28
N ALA A 108 9.51 1.50 1.47
CA ALA A 108 10.01 2.34 0.40
C ALA A 108 8.93 2.69 -0.63
N HIS A 109 8.14 1.70 -1.04
CA HIS A 109 7.03 1.84 -1.98
C HIS A 109 5.96 2.81 -1.45
N ILE A 110 5.44 2.58 -0.24
CA ILE A 110 4.43 3.47 0.38
C ILE A 110 4.96 4.90 0.51
N ARG A 111 6.24 5.06 0.88
CA ARG A 111 6.84 6.40 0.98
C ARG A 111 6.97 7.08 -0.37
N PHE A 112 7.30 6.34 -1.42
CA PHE A 112 7.35 6.82 -2.80
C PHE A 112 5.96 7.29 -3.23
N GLU A 113 4.93 6.49 -2.98
CA GLU A 113 3.57 6.84 -3.38
C GLU A 113 3.07 8.08 -2.67
N GLU A 114 3.19 8.11 -1.34
CA GLU A 114 2.70 9.23 -0.55
C GLU A 114 3.45 10.54 -0.84
N ARG A 115 4.77 10.48 -1.01
CA ARG A 115 5.60 11.69 -1.13
C ARG A 115 5.74 12.20 -2.55
N ILE A 116 5.60 11.32 -3.54
CA ILE A 116 5.87 11.65 -4.94
C ILE A 116 4.60 11.38 -5.75
N LEU A 117 4.23 10.11 -5.95
CA LEU A 117 3.23 9.74 -6.95
C LEU A 117 1.84 10.37 -6.69
N PHE A 118 1.32 10.28 -5.46
CA PHE A 118 0.00 10.82 -5.15
C PHE A 118 -0.04 12.35 -5.16
N ASN A 119 1.10 13.02 -5.00
CA ASN A 119 1.17 14.48 -5.16
C ASN A 119 1.05 14.88 -6.63
N GLU A 120 1.72 14.15 -7.53
CA GLU A 120 1.60 14.34 -8.98
C GLU A 120 0.18 14.05 -9.46
N ILE A 121 -0.42 12.94 -9.03
CA ILE A 121 -1.82 12.60 -9.33
C ILE A 121 -2.75 13.72 -8.86
N GLN A 122 -2.63 14.15 -7.60
CA GLN A 122 -3.46 15.22 -7.05
C GLN A 122 -3.33 16.54 -7.82
N ALA A 123 -2.17 16.82 -8.39
CA ALA A 123 -1.93 18.06 -9.14
C ALA A 123 -2.65 18.08 -10.49
N VAL A 124 -2.90 16.92 -11.10
CA VAL A 124 -3.48 16.82 -12.46
C VAL A 124 -4.90 16.25 -12.51
N ALA A 125 -5.36 15.59 -11.43
CA ALA A 125 -6.65 14.92 -11.40
C ALA A 125 -7.82 15.87 -11.64
N THR A 126 -8.75 15.49 -12.51
CA THR A 126 -10.03 16.21 -12.66
C THR A 126 -10.98 15.91 -11.49
N PRO A 127 -11.98 16.76 -11.24
CA PRO A 127 -13.00 16.48 -10.23
C PRO A 127 -13.71 15.13 -10.44
N GLU A 128 -13.97 14.74 -11.68
CA GLU A 128 -14.61 13.47 -12.03
C GLU A 128 -13.71 12.27 -11.68
N GLN A 129 -12.41 12.38 -11.96
CA GLN A 129 -11.43 11.35 -11.61
C GLN A 129 -11.29 11.22 -10.08
N LEU A 130 -11.24 12.34 -9.35
CA LEU A 130 -11.20 12.33 -7.88
C LEU A 130 -12.45 11.67 -7.28
N GLN A 131 -13.64 11.96 -7.82
CA GLN A 131 -14.88 11.31 -7.39
C GLN A 131 -14.87 9.79 -7.64
N LEU A 132 -14.34 9.36 -8.79
CA LEU A 132 -14.22 7.93 -9.10
C LEU A 132 -13.29 7.22 -8.10
N ILE A 133 -12.15 7.82 -7.79
CA ILE A 133 -11.20 7.31 -6.80
C ILE A 133 -11.88 7.18 -5.43
N GLU A 134 -12.60 8.21 -4.99
CA GLU A 134 -13.31 8.20 -3.70
C GLU A 134 -14.36 7.08 -3.63
N ALA A 135 -15.12 6.89 -4.70
CA ALA A 135 -16.16 5.86 -4.79
C ALA A 135 -15.60 4.42 -4.84
N SER A 136 -14.41 4.23 -5.41
CA SER A 136 -13.77 2.91 -5.52
C SER A 136 -13.47 2.28 -4.15
N HIS A 137 -13.16 3.10 -3.15
CA HIS A 137 -12.85 2.66 -1.80
C HIS A 137 -14.11 2.40 -0.95
N ILE A 138 -15.23 3.09 -1.24
CA ILE A 138 -16.52 2.92 -0.53
C ILE A 138 -17.16 1.56 -0.84
N ASN A 139 -16.94 1.03 -2.05
CA ASN A 139 -17.54 -0.23 -2.50
C ASN A 139 -16.68 -1.48 -2.20
N ALA A 140 -15.45 -1.30 -1.69
CA ALA A 140 -14.71 -2.39 -1.08
C ALA A 140 -15.29 -2.63 0.33
N PRO A 141 -15.66 -3.88 0.71
CA PRO A 141 -16.23 -4.15 2.02
C PRO A 141 -15.20 -3.78 3.11
N ASN A 142 -15.36 -2.62 3.71
CA ASN A 142 -14.55 -2.18 4.84
C ASN A 142 -14.96 -2.97 6.09
N PRO A 143 -14.08 -3.81 6.68
CA PRO A 143 -14.40 -4.52 7.92
C PRO A 143 -14.41 -3.60 9.16
N ALA A 144 -14.13 -2.30 9.01
CA ALA A 144 -13.97 -1.38 10.12
C ALA A 144 -14.60 0.00 9.85
N HIS A 145 -15.92 0.06 9.77
CA HIS A 145 -16.68 1.19 10.30
C HIS A 145 -18.02 0.70 10.84
N LYS A 146 -18.01 0.28 12.12
CA LYS A 146 -19.22 0.40 12.93
C LYS A 146 -19.42 1.89 13.17
N GLU A 147 -20.36 2.48 12.43
CA GLU A 147 -21.00 3.71 12.89
C GLU A 147 -21.69 3.40 14.21
N SER A 148 -21.10 3.88 15.29
CA SER A 148 -21.77 3.96 16.58
C SER A 148 -22.87 5.01 16.45
N LYS A 149 -24.11 4.53 16.51
CA LYS A 149 -25.30 5.34 16.73
C LYS A 149 -25.32 5.88 18.16
#